data_AF-A0A849E411-F1
#
_entry.id   AF-A0A849E411-F1
#
_cell.length_a   1.000
_cell.length_b   1.000
_cell.length_c   1.000
_cell.angle_alpha   90.00
_cell.angle_beta   90.00
_cell.angle_gamma   90.00
#
_symmetry.space_group_name_H-M   'P 1'
#
loop_
_entity.id
_entity.type
_entity.pdbx_description
1 polymer ?
#
loop_
_entity_poly.entity_id
_entity_poly.type
_entity_poly.pdbx_seq_one_letter_code
_entity_poly.pdbx_strand_id
1 'polypeptide(L)' 'MSANTWDAQASKNFGFQVARIDRYGLKDDRIPGTPDMLLDSLEELPGVVR' A
#
# COMPACT_ATOMS: atom_id res chain seq x y z
N MET A 1 0.62 -5.84 -3.65
CA MET A 1 0.91 -5.37 -2.28
C MET A 1 2.39 -5.06 -2.18
N SER A 2 2.77 -3.94 -1.56
CA SER A 2 4.17 -3.55 -1.32
C SER A 2 4.34 -2.97 0.08
N ALA A 3 5.54 -3.06 0.66
CA ALA A 3 5.87 -2.37 1.92
C ALA A 3 6.54 -1.00 1.68
N ASN A 4 6.91 -0.72 0.43
CA ASN A 4 7.55 0.54 0.08
C ASN A 4 6.50 1.57 -0.36
N THR A 5 6.58 2.78 0.19
CA THR A 5 5.67 3.89 -0.14
C THR A 5 5.67 4.20 -1.63
N TRP A 6 6.84 4.46 -2.24
CA TRP A 6 6.94 4.82 -3.65
C TRP A 6 6.34 3.76 -4.60
N ASP A 7 6.56 2.48 -4.30
CA ASP A 7 6.10 1.36 -5.13
C ASP A 7 4.58 1.20 -5.04
N ALA A 8 4.02 1.34 -3.83
CA ALA A 8 2.57 1.33 -3.63
C ALA A 8 1.87 2.49 -4.34
N GLN A 9 2.42 3.72 -4.25
CA GLN A 9 1.84 4.89 -4.91
C GLN A 9 1.94 4.78 -6.45
N ALA A 10 3.09 4.35 -6.98
CA ALA A 10 3.26 4.11 -8.42
C ALA A 10 2.29 3.02 -8.94
N SER A 11 2.17 1.91 -8.22
CA SER A 11 1.22 0.83 -8.54
C SER A 11 -0.23 1.32 -8.55
N LYS A 12 -0.58 2.21 -7.62
CA LYS A 12 -1.92 2.80 -7.57
C LYS A 12 -2.16 3.70 -8.76
N ASN A 13 -1.20 4.55 -9.10
CA ASN A 13 -1.29 5.45 -10.23
C ASN A 13 -1.35 4.71 -11.57
N PHE A 14 -0.76 3.50 -11.64
CA PHE A 14 -0.90 2.61 -12.79
C PHE A 14 -2.32 2.03 -12.95
N GLY A 15 -3.09 1.92 -11.85
CA GLY A 15 -4.49 1.48 -11.88
C GLY A 15 -4.77 0.16 -11.15
N PHE A 16 -3.82 -0.36 -10.37
CA PHE A 16 -4.08 -1.53 -9.53
C PHE A 16 -4.91 -1.18 -8.29
N GLN A 17 -5.54 -2.21 -7.71
CA GLN A 17 -5.94 -2.18 -6.30
C GLN A 17 -4.70 -2.48 -5.45
N VAL A 18 -4.37 -1.58 -4.52
CA VAL A 18 -3.08 -1.62 -3.81
C VAL A 18 -3.30 -1.58 -2.31
N ALA A 19 -2.85 -2.63 -1.63
CA ALA A 19 -2.56 -2.60 -0.20
C ALA A 19 -1.07 -2.29 0.04
N ARG A 20 -0.77 -1.38 0.97
CA ARG A 20 0.58 -1.09 1.47
C ARG A 20 0.74 -1.64 2.89
N ILE A 21 1.82 -2.38 3.15
CA ILE A 21 2.21 -2.70 4.53
C ILE A 21 2.99 -1.52 5.10
N ASP A 22 2.51 -0.91 6.18
CA ASP A 22 3.12 0.23 6.85
C ASP A 22 3.39 -0.07 8.34
N ARG A 23 4.53 -0.70 8.60
CA ARG A 23 4.93 -1.12 9.97
C ARG A 23 5.27 0.05 10.89
N TYR A 24 5.45 1.26 10.35
CA TYR A 24 6.07 2.38 11.06
C TYR A 24 5.30 3.71 10.91
N GLY A 25 4.13 3.70 10.26
CA GLY A 25 3.35 4.92 10.01
C GLY A 25 4.09 5.92 9.11
N LEU A 26 4.77 5.43 8.07
CA LEU A 26 5.55 6.27 7.17
C LEU A 26 4.63 7.20 6.37
N LYS A 27 5.08 8.46 6.22
CA LYS A 27 4.40 9.43 5.36
C LYS A 27 4.48 9.01 3.89
N ASP A 28 3.51 9.47 3.12
CA ASP A 28 3.52 9.33 1.67
C ASP A 28 4.66 10.15 1.04
N ASP A 29 5.29 9.57 0.02
CA ASP A 29 6.23 10.27 -0.85
C ASP A 29 5.47 11.27 -1.74
N ARG A 30 6.18 12.21 -2.37
CA ARG A 30 5.60 13.16 -3.33
C ARG A 30 5.32 12.52 -4.70
N ILE A 31 4.60 11.40 -4.70
CA ILE A 31 4.18 10.64 -5.88
C ILE A 31 2.65 10.56 -5.86
N PRO A 32 1.94 10.83 -6.97
CA PRO A 32 0.49 10.65 -7.01
C PRO A 32 0.08 9.19 -6.79
N GLY A 33 -1.08 8.98 -6.17
CA GLY A 33 -1.70 7.67 -5.98
C GLY A 33 -1.74 7.25 -4.52
N THR A 34 -2.94 7.11 -3.96
CA THR A 34 -3.14 6.69 -2.57
C THR A 34 -3.49 5.21 -2.50
N PRO A 35 -2.72 4.36 -1.79
CA PRO A 35 -3.06 2.96 -1.60
C PRO A 35 -4.50 2.79 -1.09
N ASP A 36 -5.19 1.75 -1.54
CA ASP A 36 -6.57 1.46 -1.14
C ASP A 36 -6.65 1.04 0.33
N MET A 37 -5.58 0.43 0.86
CA MET A 37 -5.49 -0.02 2.25
C MET A 37 -4.07 0.14 2.78
N LEU A 38 -3.98 0.48 4.06
CA LEU A 38 -2.76 0.37 4.85
C LEU A 38 -2.94 -0.79 5.83
N LEU A 39 -1.96 -1.69 5.86
CA LEU A 39 -1.92 -2.83 6.76
C LEU A 39 -0.69 -2.72 7.66
N ASP A 40 -0.79 -3.09 8.93
CA ASP A 40 0.36 -3.01 9.83
C ASP A 40 1.32 -4.18 9.60
N SER A 41 0.82 -5.29 9.06
CA SER A 41 1.60 -6.51 8.84
C SER A 41 1.05 -7.37 7.68
N LEU A 42 1.78 -8.44 7.32
CA LEU A 42 1.37 -9.32 6.21
C LEU A 42 0.23 -10.27 6.61
N GLU A 43 0.12 -10.55 7.91
CA GLU A 43 -0.88 -11.42 8.53
C GLU A 43 -2.31 -10.91 8.32
N GLU A 44 -2.50 -9.62 8.03
CA GLU A 44 -3.80 -9.01 7.75
C GLU A 44 -4.26 -9.25 6.30
N LEU A 45 -3.33 -9.53 5.37
CA LEU A 45 -3.62 -9.66 3.95
C LEU A 45 -4.70 -10.70 3.63
N PRO A 46 -4.71 -11.92 4.23
CA PRO A 46 -5.76 -12.92 3.97
C PRO A 46 -7.18 -12.43 4.30
N GLY A 47 -7.34 -11.45 5.19
CA GLY A 47 -8.64 -10.90 5.57
C GLY A 47 -9.21 -9.89 4.57
N VAL A 48 -8.40 -9.40 3.63
CA VAL A 48 -8.76 -8.30 2.72
C VAL A 48 -8.73 -8.67 1.24
N VAL A 49 -8.13 -9.82 0.90
CA VAL A 49 -8.15 -10.37 -0.47
C VAL A 49 -9.34 -11.33 -0.64
N ARG A 50 -10.03 -11.25 -1.78
CA ARG A 50 -11.16 -12.13 -2.15
C ARG A 50 -10.94 -12.71 -3.54
#